data_AF-A0A960EJ36-F1
#
_entry.id   AF-A0A960EJ36-F1
#
_cell.length_a   1.000
_cell.length_b   1.000
_cell.length_c   1.000
_cell.angle_alpha   90.00
_cell.angle_beta   90.00
_cell.angle_gamma   90.00
#
_symmetry.space_group_name_H-M   'P 1'
#
loop_
_entity.id
_entity.type
_entity.pdbx_description
1 polymer ?
#
loop_
_entity_poly.entity_id
_entity_poly.type
_entity_poly.pdbx_seq_one_letter_code
_entity_poly.pdbx_strand_id
1 'polypeptide(L)'
;MGGPSFAPVQYHHVGPFGSPSLDDNAATAVDMDGDGFVDVLTVAPWLGPTVQIVWGNGDGTFKDPGQGIIAGALNSNVIVGDWNGDGRPDLVSTGSSSMTVVMNHGNRNFGVGATYPLQQSPFQNTGVAADFDRDGFTDVALKTPLGVQVMLSRGDGRFDYGAFTRVPGFPGGITAMDDANFNGDNARDLVVSDAATQEVVSLIGDGWGGFAVQSRVEVPYVPSTVKAGDLNGAGYDSVVVLPELSPGERSVASVLNDGHGNFSPPMYFAGGFGNPNGDIADFNGDGILDVLSVNVASGELVVLTGAADGTFVNNGVFKSFFGVQTPALADFNGDGRIDISVPLICPNASAFIGQTCLGVLLNTTP
;
A
#
# COMPACT_ATOMS: atom_id res chain seq x y z
N MET A 1 -8.80 4.75 25.78
CA MET A 1 -8.83 6.13 25.22
C MET A 1 -9.96 6.18 24.21
N GLY A 2 -10.44 7.35 23.78
CA GLY A 2 -11.51 7.41 22.78
C GLY A 2 -11.03 6.89 21.43
N GLY A 3 -11.93 6.36 20.59
CA GLY A 3 -11.58 6.05 19.21
C GLY A 3 -11.21 7.32 18.41
N PRO A 4 -10.57 7.18 17.25
CA PRO A 4 -10.10 8.32 16.47
C PRO A 4 -11.26 9.20 15.99
N SER A 5 -11.00 10.49 15.85
CA SER A 5 -11.98 11.47 15.39
C SER A 5 -11.47 12.28 14.21
N PHE A 6 -12.29 12.44 13.19
CA PHE A 6 -11.95 13.17 11.97
C PHE A 6 -12.83 14.41 11.77
N ALA A 7 -12.23 15.46 11.21
CA ALA A 7 -12.96 16.65 10.78
C ALA A 7 -13.99 16.31 9.68
N PRO A 8 -14.97 17.19 9.41
CA PRO A 8 -15.84 17.06 8.25
C PRO A 8 -15.02 16.93 6.96
N VAL A 9 -15.39 15.97 6.12
CA VAL A 9 -14.69 15.69 4.86
C VAL A 9 -14.60 16.94 3.98
N GLN A 10 -13.42 17.17 3.42
CA GLN A 10 -13.19 18.14 2.37
C GLN A 10 -13.13 17.42 1.01
N TYR A 11 -13.86 17.92 0.01
CA TYR A 11 -13.86 17.33 -1.33
C TYR A 11 -13.08 18.23 -2.29
N HIS A 12 -12.08 17.65 -2.95
CA HIS A 12 -11.26 18.35 -3.94
C HIS A 12 -11.52 17.73 -5.31
N HIS A 13 -11.88 18.57 -6.29
CA HIS A 13 -11.98 18.14 -7.68
C HIS A 13 -10.59 17.90 -8.23
N VAL A 14 -10.41 16.77 -8.90
CA VAL A 14 -9.09 16.31 -9.33
C VAL A 14 -9.11 15.80 -10.77
N GLY A 15 -10.07 16.25 -11.59
CA GLY A 15 -10.21 15.75 -12.97
C GLY A 15 -10.57 14.26 -13.02
N PRO A 16 -10.71 13.66 -14.22
CA PRO A 16 -11.04 12.24 -14.35
C PRO A 16 -9.81 11.37 -14.04
N PHE A 17 -9.91 10.46 -13.09
CA PHE A 17 -9.06 9.26 -13.02
C PHE A 17 -9.93 8.04 -13.25
N GLY A 18 -9.41 7.09 -14.01
CA GLY A 18 -9.98 5.77 -14.08
C GLY A 18 -9.70 5.02 -12.77
N SER A 19 -10.50 4.02 -12.41
CA SER A 19 -10.21 3.14 -11.26
C SER A 19 -8.89 2.40 -11.47
N PRO A 20 -7.81 2.68 -10.72
CA PRO A 20 -6.68 1.77 -10.74
C PRO A 20 -7.06 0.43 -10.13
N SER A 21 -6.30 -0.60 -10.49
CA SER A 21 -6.53 -1.99 -10.11
C SER A 21 -6.80 -2.15 -8.61
N LEU A 22 -7.53 -3.22 -8.30
CA LEU A 22 -7.83 -3.73 -6.97
C LEU A 22 -6.55 -4.26 -6.25
N ASP A 23 -5.43 -3.57 -6.39
CA ASP A 23 -4.15 -3.97 -5.83
C ASP A 23 -3.71 -2.98 -4.74
N ASP A 24 -2.89 -3.47 -3.80
CA ASP A 24 -2.51 -2.85 -2.52
C ASP A 24 -1.92 -1.41 -2.57
N ASN A 25 -1.71 -0.80 -3.75
CA ASN A 25 -1.01 0.49 -3.94
C ASN A 25 -1.70 1.47 -4.91
N ALA A 26 -3.03 1.44 -5.03
CA ALA A 26 -3.74 2.22 -6.04
C ALA A 26 -3.72 3.76 -5.80
N ALA A 27 -3.45 4.19 -4.56
CA ALA A 27 -3.10 5.57 -4.22
C ALA A 27 -1.90 5.59 -3.25
N THR A 28 -0.95 6.50 -3.49
CA THR A 28 0.21 6.72 -2.61
C THR A 28 0.30 8.19 -2.27
N ALA A 29 0.70 8.50 -1.03
CA ALA A 29 0.87 9.87 -0.56
C ALA A 29 2.35 10.15 -0.25
N VAL A 30 2.93 11.13 -0.93
CA VAL A 30 4.35 11.51 -0.80
C VAL A 30 4.58 12.89 -1.45
N ASP A 31 5.54 13.67 -0.95
CA ASP A 31 5.97 14.93 -1.58
C ASP A 31 6.75 14.66 -2.88
N MET A 32 6.08 14.80 -4.03
CA MET A 32 6.63 14.49 -5.36
C MET A 32 7.33 15.67 -6.01
N ASP A 33 7.01 16.92 -5.65
CA ASP A 33 7.68 18.10 -6.21
C ASP A 33 8.73 18.75 -5.29
N GLY A 34 8.90 18.23 -4.08
CA GLY A 34 9.90 18.65 -3.10
C GLY A 34 9.54 19.96 -2.41
N ASP A 35 8.26 20.35 -2.40
CA ASP A 35 7.79 21.59 -1.79
C ASP A 35 7.55 21.47 -0.27
N GLY A 36 7.72 20.27 0.29
CA GLY A 36 7.52 19.94 1.70
C GLY A 36 6.08 19.57 2.04
N PHE A 37 5.18 19.52 1.06
CA PHE A 37 3.79 19.14 1.25
C PHE A 37 3.49 17.79 0.59
N VAL A 38 2.65 17.00 1.24
CA VAL A 38 2.29 15.68 0.73
C VAL A 38 1.39 15.80 -0.50
N ASP A 39 1.79 15.16 -1.59
CA ASP A 39 0.99 14.98 -2.80
C ASP A 39 0.31 13.61 -2.82
N VAL A 40 -0.72 13.45 -3.65
CA VAL A 40 -1.40 12.15 -3.86
C VAL A 40 -1.20 11.67 -5.29
N LEU A 41 -0.67 10.46 -5.44
CA LEU A 41 -0.58 9.76 -6.71
C LEU A 41 -1.80 8.87 -6.87
N THR A 42 -2.42 8.92 -8.05
CA THR A 42 -3.51 8.02 -8.43
C THR A 42 -3.23 7.46 -9.83
N VAL A 43 -3.62 6.22 -10.10
CA VAL A 43 -3.45 5.61 -11.43
C VAL A 43 -4.80 5.56 -12.16
N ALA A 44 -4.83 5.91 -13.46
CA ALA A 44 -6.07 6.12 -14.21
C ALA A 44 -6.19 5.23 -15.47
N PRO A 45 -6.52 3.93 -15.38
CA PRO A 45 -6.40 3.02 -16.53
C PRO A 45 -7.40 3.27 -17.68
N TRP A 46 -8.56 3.89 -17.43
CA TRP A 46 -9.58 4.12 -18.48
C TRP A 46 -9.25 5.29 -19.42
N LEU A 47 -8.25 6.11 -19.10
CA LEU A 47 -7.77 7.23 -19.94
C LEU A 47 -6.52 6.86 -20.76
N GLY A 48 -6.12 5.58 -20.73
CA GLY A 48 -4.76 5.15 -21.06
C GLY A 48 -3.91 5.12 -19.78
N PRO A 49 -2.83 4.33 -19.73
CA PRO A 49 -2.06 4.13 -18.50
C PRO A 49 -1.34 5.42 -18.12
N THR A 50 -1.99 6.21 -17.29
CA THR A 50 -1.53 7.51 -16.83
C THR A 50 -1.49 7.49 -15.32
N VAL A 51 -0.40 7.99 -14.76
CA VAL A 51 -0.30 8.31 -13.33
C VAL A 51 -0.64 9.78 -13.22
N GLN A 52 -1.58 10.09 -12.36
CA GLN A 52 -1.93 11.45 -12.01
C GLN A 52 -1.34 11.80 -10.66
N ILE A 53 -0.69 12.95 -10.58
CA ILE A 53 -0.27 13.55 -9.32
C ILE A 53 -1.19 14.71 -8.99
N VAL A 54 -1.75 14.65 -7.80
CA VAL A 54 -2.54 15.72 -7.19
C VAL A 54 -1.67 16.42 -6.17
N TRP A 55 -1.31 17.66 -6.47
CA TRP A 55 -0.35 18.42 -5.66
C TRP A 55 -0.97 18.94 -4.36
N GLY A 56 -0.31 18.72 -3.24
CA GLY A 56 -0.68 19.24 -1.93
C GLY A 56 -0.44 20.74 -1.80
N ASN A 57 -1.18 21.36 -0.87
CA ASN A 57 -0.94 22.72 -0.39
C ASN A 57 -0.42 22.76 1.06
N GLY A 58 -0.34 21.61 1.74
CA GLY A 58 0.14 21.51 3.12
C GLY A 58 -0.87 21.89 4.20
N ASP A 59 -2.12 22.13 3.85
CA ASP A 59 -3.20 22.51 4.77
C ASP A 59 -4.39 21.53 4.69
N GLY A 60 -4.15 20.33 4.17
CA GLY A 60 -5.20 19.34 3.87
C GLY A 60 -5.92 19.57 2.54
N THR A 61 -5.55 20.59 1.76
CA THR A 61 -6.13 20.87 0.45
C THR A 61 -5.17 20.57 -0.70
N PHE A 62 -5.74 20.48 -1.92
CA PHE A 62 -5.01 20.13 -3.13
C PHE A 62 -5.19 21.16 -4.26
N LYS A 63 -4.18 21.29 -5.12
CA LYS A 63 -4.20 22.14 -6.32
C LYS A 63 -5.11 21.52 -7.40
N ASP A 64 -6.03 22.33 -7.95
CA ASP A 64 -6.97 21.95 -9.03
C ASP A 64 -6.68 22.76 -10.33
N PRO A 65 -6.54 22.11 -11.50
CA PRO A 65 -6.52 20.66 -11.69
C PRO A 65 -5.18 20.05 -11.27
N GLY A 66 -5.24 18.80 -10.77
CA GLY A 66 -4.04 17.96 -10.65
C GLY A 66 -3.33 17.82 -12.00
N GLN A 67 -2.05 17.46 -11.99
CA GLN A 67 -1.29 17.25 -13.23
C GLN A 67 -1.13 15.76 -13.53
N GLY A 68 -1.49 15.36 -14.74
CA GLY A 68 -1.19 14.02 -15.25
C GLY A 68 0.28 13.92 -15.64
N ILE A 69 0.99 12.91 -15.15
CA ILE A 69 2.23 12.45 -15.77
C ILE A 69 1.84 11.53 -16.92
N ILE A 70 2.13 11.96 -18.14
CA ILE A 70 2.04 11.11 -19.32
C ILE A 70 3.45 10.59 -19.63
N ALA A 71 3.88 9.61 -18.85
CA ALA A 71 5.03 8.78 -19.22
C ALA A 71 4.52 7.73 -20.20
N GLY A 72 5.01 7.75 -21.43
CA GLY A 72 4.47 7.03 -22.59
C GLY A 72 4.54 5.49 -22.59
N ALA A 73 4.53 4.82 -21.44
CA ALA A 73 4.39 3.36 -21.31
C ALA A 73 4.25 2.95 -19.84
N LEU A 74 3.33 3.57 -19.10
CA LEU A 74 3.03 3.07 -17.75
C LEU A 74 2.21 1.79 -17.87
N ASN A 75 2.44 0.88 -16.94
CA ASN A 75 1.64 -0.31 -16.73
C ASN A 75 0.60 -0.02 -15.63
N SER A 76 -0.20 -1.02 -15.23
CA SER A 76 -1.34 -0.84 -14.32
C SER A 76 -0.98 -0.40 -12.90
N ASN A 77 0.27 -0.60 -12.47
CA ASN A 77 0.70 -0.40 -11.09
C ASN A 77 1.96 0.45 -10.99
N VAL A 78 2.13 1.11 -9.85
CA VAL A 78 3.30 1.93 -9.52
C VAL A 78 3.84 1.60 -8.14
N ILE A 79 5.15 1.74 -8.01
CA ILE A 79 5.91 1.65 -6.77
C ILE A 79 6.73 2.95 -6.69
N VAL A 80 6.74 3.59 -5.54
CA VAL A 80 7.48 4.84 -5.32
C VAL A 80 8.73 4.55 -4.50
N GLY A 81 9.84 5.20 -4.84
CA GLY A 81 11.10 5.10 -4.12
C GLY A 81 12.16 6.04 -4.71
N ASP A 82 13.24 6.29 -4.00
CA ASP A 82 14.38 7.05 -4.52
C ASP A 82 15.36 6.08 -5.20
N TRP A 83 15.26 5.94 -6.53
CA TRP A 83 16.02 4.92 -7.27
C TRP A 83 17.42 5.39 -7.68
N ASN A 84 17.73 6.68 -7.51
CA ASN A 84 19.03 7.27 -7.83
C ASN A 84 19.74 7.96 -6.66
N GLY A 85 19.18 7.87 -5.45
CA GLY A 85 19.75 8.43 -4.23
C GLY A 85 19.79 9.97 -4.23
N ASP A 86 18.95 10.64 -5.02
CA ASP A 86 18.96 12.11 -5.14
C ASP A 86 18.03 12.82 -4.15
N GLY A 87 17.32 12.05 -3.33
CA GLY A 87 16.38 12.50 -2.31
C GLY A 87 15.00 12.88 -2.85
N ARG A 88 14.73 12.69 -4.14
CA ARG A 88 13.38 12.86 -4.72
C ARG A 88 12.72 11.50 -4.93
N PRO A 89 11.40 11.39 -4.70
CA PRO A 89 10.69 10.17 -5.03
C PRO A 89 10.59 10.01 -6.55
N ASP A 90 11.10 8.89 -7.04
CA ASP A 90 10.96 8.38 -8.39
C ASP A 90 9.87 7.30 -8.45
N LEU A 91 9.51 6.84 -9.64
CA LEU A 91 8.49 5.80 -9.83
C LEU A 91 9.06 4.59 -10.57
N VAL A 92 8.59 3.43 -10.20
CA VAL A 92 8.70 2.20 -10.96
C VAL A 92 7.29 1.78 -11.35
N SER A 93 7.04 1.62 -12.65
CA SER A 93 5.76 1.10 -13.15
C SER A 93 5.87 -0.34 -13.59
N THR A 94 4.99 -1.18 -13.09
CA THR A 94 5.07 -2.64 -13.23
C THR A 94 3.90 -3.18 -14.02
N GLY A 95 4.21 -3.98 -15.04
CA GLY A 95 3.25 -4.62 -15.92
C GLY A 95 3.39 -6.12 -15.94
N SER A 96 2.60 -6.75 -16.81
CA SER A 96 2.56 -8.21 -16.93
C SER A 96 3.86 -8.84 -17.41
N SER A 97 4.78 -8.07 -18.02
CA SER A 97 6.02 -8.61 -18.60
C SER A 97 7.24 -7.72 -18.43
N SER A 98 7.08 -6.55 -17.83
CA SER A 98 8.19 -5.62 -17.63
C SER A 98 7.95 -4.64 -16.49
N MET A 99 9.05 -4.09 -16.02
CA MET A 99 9.13 -2.98 -15.08
C MET A 99 9.78 -1.80 -15.81
N THR A 100 9.21 -0.60 -15.72
CA THR A 100 9.75 0.62 -16.32
C THR A 100 10.02 1.66 -15.24
N VAL A 101 11.24 2.18 -15.19
CA VAL A 101 11.64 3.24 -14.26
C VAL A 101 11.20 4.60 -14.82
N VAL A 102 10.74 5.49 -13.97
CA VAL A 102 10.41 6.89 -14.27
C VAL A 102 11.10 7.77 -13.24
N MET A 103 12.09 8.54 -13.71
CA MET A 103 12.89 9.40 -12.88
C MET A 103 12.21 10.75 -12.66
N ASN A 104 12.23 11.23 -11.44
CA ASN A 104 11.82 12.56 -11.04
C ASN A 104 13.02 13.51 -11.11
N HIS A 105 13.03 14.38 -12.12
CA HIS A 105 14.07 15.38 -12.30
C HIS A 105 13.78 16.69 -11.53
N GLY A 106 12.79 16.66 -10.62
CA GLY A 106 12.32 17.81 -9.86
C GLY A 106 11.51 18.79 -10.70
N ASN A 107 10.95 19.80 -10.05
CA ASN A 107 10.12 20.83 -10.71
C ASN A 107 9.01 20.23 -11.60
N ARG A 108 8.40 19.12 -11.15
CA ARG A 108 7.31 18.41 -11.84
C ARG A 108 7.72 17.85 -13.20
N ASN A 109 9.01 17.59 -13.40
CA ASN A 109 9.55 17.02 -14.62
C ASN A 109 9.90 15.54 -14.42
N PHE A 110 9.26 14.67 -15.20
CA PHE A 110 9.45 13.22 -15.12
C PHE A 110 9.99 12.66 -16.43
N GLY A 111 11.01 11.82 -16.35
CA GLY A 111 11.66 11.18 -17.49
C GLY A 111 11.49 9.67 -17.46
N VAL A 112 11.06 9.07 -18.57
CA VAL A 112 11.02 7.61 -18.70
C VAL A 112 12.46 7.08 -18.81
N GLY A 113 12.84 6.22 -17.88
CA GLY A 113 14.13 5.57 -17.79
C GLY A 113 14.14 4.20 -18.46
N ALA A 114 14.92 3.28 -17.87
CA ALA A 114 15.10 1.93 -18.40
C ALA A 114 13.87 1.04 -18.18
N THR A 115 13.68 0.08 -19.08
CA THR A 115 12.68 -0.99 -18.96
C THR A 115 13.36 -2.34 -18.82
N TYR A 116 12.91 -3.13 -17.85
CA TYR A 116 13.44 -4.43 -17.48
C TYR A 116 12.41 -5.53 -17.75
N PRO A 117 12.70 -6.54 -18.58
CA PRO A 117 11.78 -7.65 -18.81
C PRO A 117 11.64 -8.54 -17.56
N LEU A 118 10.42 -8.95 -17.23
CA LEU A 118 10.14 -9.87 -16.13
C LEU A 118 9.97 -11.29 -16.70
N GLN A 119 10.78 -12.23 -16.21
CA GLN A 119 10.92 -13.57 -16.81
C GLN A 119 9.77 -14.54 -16.45
N GLN A 120 8.92 -14.21 -15.47
CA GLN A 120 7.89 -15.13 -14.94
C GLN A 120 6.59 -14.42 -14.56
N SER A 121 5.77 -13.97 -15.51
CA SER A 121 4.50 -13.33 -15.16
C SER A 121 3.37 -13.53 -16.18
N PRO A 122 2.21 -14.05 -15.74
CA PRO A 122 0.93 -13.97 -16.43
C PRO A 122 -0.03 -12.91 -15.86
N PHE A 123 0.25 -12.24 -14.72
CA PHE A 123 -0.69 -11.31 -14.07
C PHE A 123 -0.02 -10.02 -13.53
N GLN A 124 -0.81 -9.08 -13.02
CA GLN A 124 -0.38 -7.76 -12.57
C GLN A 124 0.68 -7.87 -11.47
N ASN A 125 1.95 -7.60 -11.80
CA ASN A 125 3.02 -7.59 -10.80
C ASN A 125 2.89 -6.30 -9.99
N THR A 126 2.49 -6.39 -8.72
CA THR A 126 2.81 -5.35 -7.73
C THR A 126 3.92 -5.84 -6.82
N GLY A 127 4.43 -4.95 -5.99
CA GLY A 127 5.58 -5.20 -5.16
C GLY A 127 5.73 -4.13 -4.09
N VAL A 128 6.81 -4.25 -3.34
CA VAL A 128 7.19 -3.36 -2.26
C VAL A 128 8.59 -2.81 -2.50
N ALA A 129 8.86 -1.64 -1.91
CA ALA A 129 10.12 -0.94 -2.02
C ALA A 129 10.81 -0.90 -0.67
N ALA A 130 12.03 -1.42 -0.59
CA ALA A 130 12.87 -1.33 0.60
C ALA A 130 14.32 -1.62 0.22
N ASP A 131 15.27 -1.26 1.08
CA ASP A 131 16.68 -1.66 0.92
C ASP A 131 16.84 -3.13 1.36
N PHE A 132 16.85 -4.06 0.39
CA PHE A 132 16.82 -5.51 0.66
C PHE A 132 18.23 -6.11 0.74
N ASP A 133 19.25 -5.45 0.21
CA ASP A 133 20.66 -5.88 0.28
C ASP A 133 21.57 -4.98 1.15
N ARG A 134 20.97 -3.99 1.82
CA ARG A 134 21.60 -3.08 2.79
C ARG A 134 22.73 -2.25 2.18
N ASP A 135 22.63 -1.95 0.88
CA ASP A 135 23.60 -1.12 0.19
C ASP A 135 23.31 0.39 0.30
N GLY A 136 22.16 0.74 0.88
CA GLY A 136 21.70 2.10 1.10
C GLY A 136 20.84 2.66 -0.03
N PHE A 137 20.54 1.88 -1.07
CA PHE A 137 19.59 2.22 -2.11
C PHE A 137 18.29 1.43 -1.96
N THR A 138 17.17 2.08 -2.30
CA THR A 138 15.87 1.40 -2.26
C THR A 138 15.76 0.43 -3.43
N ASP A 139 15.49 -0.84 -3.14
CA ASP A 139 15.25 -1.91 -4.11
C ASP A 139 13.75 -2.15 -4.33
N VAL A 140 13.41 -3.09 -5.22
CA VAL A 140 12.03 -3.52 -5.46
C VAL A 140 11.88 -5.02 -5.35
N ALA A 141 10.97 -5.51 -4.51
CA ALA A 141 10.54 -6.91 -4.49
C ALA A 141 9.21 -7.06 -5.22
N LEU A 142 9.17 -7.90 -6.27
CA LEU A 142 8.01 -8.10 -7.12
C LEU A 142 7.37 -9.47 -6.87
N LYS A 143 6.04 -9.48 -6.79
CA LYS A 143 5.24 -10.72 -6.82
C LYS A 143 5.43 -11.44 -8.15
N THR A 144 5.51 -12.76 -8.12
CA THR A 144 5.46 -13.64 -9.29
C THR A 144 4.59 -14.87 -8.98
N PRO A 145 4.16 -15.66 -9.98
CA PRO A 145 3.37 -16.86 -9.74
C PRO A 145 4.05 -17.94 -8.90
N LEU A 146 5.38 -17.91 -8.80
CA LEU A 146 6.16 -18.96 -8.14
C LEU A 146 6.90 -18.46 -6.89
N GLY A 147 6.82 -17.16 -6.59
CA GLY A 147 7.51 -16.55 -5.47
C GLY A 147 7.85 -15.07 -5.71
N VAL A 148 8.98 -14.61 -5.21
CA VAL A 148 9.39 -13.20 -5.19
C VAL A 148 10.63 -13.00 -6.06
N GLN A 149 10.61 -11.99 -6.93
CA GLN A 149 11.79 -11.52 -7.66
C GLN A 149 12.24 -10.19 -7.08
N VAL A 150 13.49 -10.10 -6.60
CA VAL A 150 14.09 -8.82 -6.21
C VAL A 150 14.78 -8.17 -7.41
N MET A 151 14.57 -6.87 -7.56
CA MET A 151 15.29 -5.99 -8.48
C MET A 151 16.15 -5.05 -7.61
N LEU A 152 17.46 -5.24 -7.64
CA LEU A 152 18.40 -4.46 -6.83
C LEU A 152 18.72 -3.14 -7.53
N SER A 153 18.54 -2.03 -6.84
CA SER A 153 18.89 -0.70 -7.35
C SER A 153 20.40 -0.52 -7.35
N ARG A 154 20.90 0.25 -8.32
CA ARG A 154 22.31 0.65 -8.38
C ARG A 154 22.55 2.05 -7.82
N GLY A 155 21.50 2.73 -7.36
CA GLY A 155 21.56 4.13 -6.96
C GLY A 155 21.80 5.09 -8.13
N ASP A 156 21.57 4.68 -9.37
CA ASP A 156 21.68 5.55 -10.56
C ASP A 156 20.42 5.49 -11.45
N GLY A 157 19.31 4.99 -10.91
CA GLY A 157 18.05 4.76 -11.63
C GLY A 157 18.07 3.48 -12.49
N ARG A 158 19.10 2.64 -12.38
CA ARG A 158 19.17 1.32 -13.01
C ARG A 158 19.06 0.21 -11.97
N PHE A 159 18.53 -0.91 -12.40
CA PHE A 159 18.36 -2.12 -11.61
C PHE A 159 19.18 -3.30 -12.16
N ASP A 160 19.58 -4.17 -11.25
CA ASP A 160 20.03 -5.53 -11.52
C ASP A 160 18.98 -6.55 -11.08
N TYR A 161 19.01 -7.73 -11.71
CA TYR A 161 18.20 -8.85 -11.24
C TYR A 161 18.85 -9.45 -10.00
N GLY A 162 18.19 -9.27 -8.85
CA GLY A 162 18.54 -9.89 -7.59
C GLY A 162 18.06 -11.33 -7.50
N ALA A 163 18.00 -11.84 -6.26
CA ALA A 163 17.57 -13.21 -6.01
C ALA A 163 16.11 -13.43 -6.42
N PHE A 164 15.84 -14.67 -6.83
CA PHE A 164 14.48 -15.19 -7.00
C PHE A 164 14.21 -16.22 -5.91
N THR A 165 13.31 -15.89 -4.99
CA THR A 165 12.90 -16.79 -3.91
C THR A 165 11.59 -17.47 -4.27
N ARG A 166 11.60 -18.81 -4.35
CA ARG A 166 10.34 -19.56 -4.50
C ARG A 166 9.58 -19.59 -3.18
N VAL A 167 8.26 -19.53 -3.27
CA VAL A 167 7.34 -19.76 -2.14
C VAL A 167 6.56 -21.06 -2.43
N PRO A 168 7.01 -22.21 -1.92
CA PRO A 168 6.37 -23.48 -2.19
C PRO A 168 4.96 -23.54 -1.59
N GLY A 169 4.02 -24.10 -2.36
CA GLY A 169 2.65 -24.29 -1.91
C GLY A 169 1.68 -23.21 -2.36
N PHE A 170 2.11 -22.22 -3.16
CA PHE A 170 1.23 -21.18 -3.73
C PHE A 170 0.87 -21.49 -5.19
N PRO A 171 -0.12 -22.36 -5.47
CA PRO A 171 -0.51 -22.70 -6.84
C PRO A 171 -1.16 -21.55 -7.59
N GLY A 172 -1.76 -20.58 -6.88
CA GLY A 172 -2.37 -19.36 -7.43
C GLY A 172 -1.37 -18.22 -7.66
N GLY A 173 -0.16 -18.32 -7.10
CA GLY A 173 0.80 -17.23 -7.04
C GLY A 173 0.56 -16.31 -5.84
N ILE A 174 1.49 -15.38 -5.61
CA ILE A 174 1.35 -14.43 -4.51
C ILE A 174 0.25 -13.42 -4.82
N THR A 175 -0.73 -13.30 -3.92
CA THR A 175 -1.86 -12.35 -4.03
C THR A 175 -1.51 -11.00 -3.43
N ALA A 176 -1.05 -10.97 -2.17
CA ALA A 176 -0.62 -9.75 -1.49
C ALA A 176 0.81 -9.89 -0.94
N MET A 177 1.49 -8.76 -0.76
CA MET A 177 2.85 -8.69 -0.23
C MET A 177 3.04 -7.38 0.54
N ASP A 178 3.76 -7.44 1.66
CA ASP A 178 4.24 -6.26 2.37
C ASP A 178 5.69 -6.48 2.85
N ASP A 179 6.46 -5.39 3.04
CA ASP A 179 7.78 -5.48 3.68
C ASP A 179 7.68 -5.40 5.20
N ALA A 180 8.62 -6.05 5.90
CA ALA A 180 8.55 -6.22 7.34
C ALA A 180 9.96 -6.27 7.97
N ASN A 181 10.01 -6.18 9.30
CA ASN A 181 11.14 -6.56 10.14
C ASN A 181 10.64 -7.53 11.21
N PHE A 182 10.57 -8.81 10.87
CA PHE A 182 10.04 -9.85 11.76
C PHE A 182 11.03 -10.29 12.82
N ASN A 183 12.32 -10.19 12.58
CA ASN A 183 13.32 -10.75 13.49
C ASN A 183 14.21 -9.69 14.19
N GLY A 184 13.99 -8.40 13.91
CA GLY A 184 14.73 -7.30 14.52
C GLY A 184 16.19 -7.19 14.07
N ASP A 185 16.58 -7.83 12.97
CA ASP A 185 17.98 -7.90 12.53
C ASP A 185 18.39 -6.77 11.55
N ASN A 186 17.46 -5.87 11.24
CA ASN A 186 17.56 -4.77 10.27
C ASN A 186 17.73 -5.21 8.80
N ALA A 187 17.49 -6.48 8.44
CA ALA A 187 17.21 -6.88 7.06
C ALA A 187 15.71 -6.74 6.88
N ARG A 188 15.31 -6.29 5.70
CA ARG A 188 13.91 -6.27 5.36
C ARG A 188 13.48 -7.70 5.03
N ASP A 189 12.46 -8.14 5.73
CA ASP A 189 11.72 -9.36 5.55
C ASP A 189 10.51 -9.09 4.65
N LEU A 190 9.75 -10.12 4.30
CA LEU A 190 8.49 -10.00 3.58
C LEU A 190 7.40 -10.85 4.23
N VAL A 191 6.16 -10.35 4.15
CA VAL A 191 4.98 -11.21 4.27
C VAL A 191 4.34 -11.36 2.90
N VAL A 192 3.87 -12.56 2.59
CA VAL A 192 3.14 -12.86 1.35
C VAL A 192 1.89 -13.67 1.65
N SER A 193 0.87 -13.55 0.80
CA SER A 193 -0.32 -14.39 0.87
C SER A 193 -0.64 -15.09 -0.46
N ASP A 194 -1.42 -16.16 -0.41
CA ASP A 194 -2.04 -16.77 -1.60
C ASP A 194 -3.53 -16.96 -1.39
N ALA A 195 -4.33 -16.37 -2.27
CA ALA A 195 -5.77 -16.47 -2.28
C ALA A 195 -6.27 -17.91 -2.43
N ALA A 196 -5.56 -18.75 -3.19
CA ALA A 196 -6.01 -20.11 -3.50
C ALA A 196 -5.87 -21.06 -2.30
N THR A 197 -4.82 -20.88 -1.49
CA THR A 197 -4.55 -21.71 -0.31
C THR A 197 -4.94 -21.06 1.00
N GLN A 198 -5.30 -19.77 0.99
CA GLN A 198 -5.62 -18.99 2.18
C GLN A 198 -4.48 -18.95 3.20
N GLU A 199 -3.25 -19.11 2.72
CA GLU A 199 -2.04 -19.06 3.52
C GLU A 199 -1.46 -17.64 3.56
N VAL A 200 -0.93 -17.27 4.73
CA VAL A 200 -0.07 -16.10 4.96
C VAL A 200 1.28 -16.62 5.43
N VAL A 201 2.36 -16.17 4.79
CA VAL A 201 3.70 -16.74 4.94
C VAL A 201 4.71 -15.63 5.23
N SER A 202 5.54 -15.83 6.24
CA SER A 202 6.71 -14.99 6.52
C SER A 202 7.92 -15.47 5.74
N LEU A 203 8.68 -14.52 5.21
CA LEU A 203 9.91 -14.69 4.47
C LEU A 203 11.00 -13.87 5.16
N ILE A 204 12.00 -14.53 5.72
CA ILE A 204 13.12 -13.86 6.39
C ILE A 204 14.19 -13.49 5.36
N GLY A 205 14.56 -12.21 5.34
CA GLY A 205 15.59 -11.66 4.48
C GLY A 205 16.98 -12.05 4.96
N ASP A 206 17.87 -12.35 4.02
CA ASP A 206 19.28 -12.60 4.32
C ASP A 206 20.14 -11.31 4.36
N GLY A 207 19.54 -10.18 4.01
CA GLY A 207 20.21 -8.88 3.88
C GLY A 207 21.08 -8.75 2.64
N TRP A 208 20.88 -9.60 1.63
CA TRP A 208 21.55 -9.58 0.33
C TRP A 208 20.53 -9.69 -0.83
N GLY A 209 19.28 -9.30 -0.59
CA GLY A 209 18.17 -9.43 -1.53
C GLY A 209 17.56 -10.85 -1.64
N GLY A 210 18.00 -11.81 -0.83
CA GLY A 210 17.45 -13.16 -0.77
C GLY A 210 16.51 -13.36 0.42
N PHE A 211 15.57 -14.30 0.28
CA PHE A 211 14.63 -14.65 1.35
C PHE A 211 14.51 -16.16 1.58
N ALA A 212 14.19 -16.54 2.82
CA ALA A 212 13.84 -17.90 3.21
C ALA A 212 12.43 -17.95 3.84
N VAL A 213 11.61 -18.90 3.40
CA VAL A 213 10.30 -19.15 4.02
C VAL A 213 10.50 -19.63 5.46
N GLN A 214 9.92 -18.91 6.42
CA GLN A 214 10.09 -19.17 7.86
C GLN A 214 8.86 -19.82 8.47
N SER A 215 7.70 -19.17 8.36
CA SER A 215 6.45 -19.63 8.97
C SER A 215 5.28 -19.46 8.03
N ARG A 216 4.22 -20.23 8.28
CA ARG A 216 2.96 -20.16 7.55
C ARG A 216 1.79 -20.27 8.50
N VAL A 217 0.70 -19.61 8.17
CA VAL A 217 -0.58 -19.73 8.87
C VAL A 217 -1.72 -19.69 7.86
N GLU A 218 -2.80 -20.40 8.15
CA GLU A 218 -4.01 -20.39 7.34
C GLU A 218 -5.05 -19.45 7.97
N VAL A 219 -5.75 -18.70 7.14
CA VAL A 219 -6.92 -17.90 7.52
C VAL A 219 -8.19 -18.49 6.87
N PRO A 220 -9.38 -18.38 7.48
CA PRO A 220 -10.59 -19.07 7.02
C PRO A 220 -11.30 -18.33 5.88
N TYR A 221 -10.58 -17.49 5.14
CA TYR A 221 -11.10 -16.62 4.08
C TYR A 221 -9.97 -16.29 3.09
N VAL A 222 -10.31 -15.71 1.94
CA VAL A 222 -9.30 -15.29 0.95
C VAL A 222 -8.52 -14.07 1.48
N PRO A 223 -7.19 -14.14 1.69
CA PRO A 223 -6.39 -13.00 2.14
C PRO A 223 -6.13 -12.03 0.98
N SER A 224 -6.94 -10.97 0.89
CA SER A 224 -6.84 -9.98 -0.21
C SER A 224 -5.67 -9.01 -0.04
N THR A 225 -5.41 -8.58 1.20
CA THR A 225 -4.34 -7.64 1.56
C THR A 225 -3.70 -8.12 2.85
N VAL A 226 -2.38 -7.95 2.93
CA VAL A 226 -1.60 -8.11 4.15
C VAL A 226 -0.87 -6.81 4.43
N LYS A 227 -0.81 -6.40 5.70
CA LYS A 227 0.01 -5.27 6.15
C LYS A 227 0.88 -5.69 7.31
N ALA A 228 2.15 -5.29 7.29
CA ALA A 228 3.11 -5.59 8.35
C ALA A 228 3.47 -4.34 9.14
N GLY A 229 3.56 -4.48 10.46
CA GLY A 229 3.98 -3.42 11.36
C GLY A 229 3.98 -3.88 12.82
N ASP A 230 4.56 -3.08 13.72
CA ASP A 230 4.57 -3.37 15.15
C ASP A 230 3.18 -3.17 15.78
N LEU A 231 2.37 -4.23 15.77
CA LEU A 231 0.98 -4.20 16.25
C LEU A 231 0.86 -4.24 17.78
N ASN A 232 1.95 -4.45 18.51
CA ASN A 232 1.92 -4.65 19.95
C ASN A 232 3.04 -3.94 20.72
N GLY A 233 3.85 -3.13 20.06
CA GLY A 233 4.96 -2.38 20.66
C GLY A 233 6.14 -3.26 21.05
N ALA A 234 6.30 -4.43 20.41
CA ALA A 234 7.38 -5.38 20.72
C ALA A 234 8.71 -5.05 20.04
N GLY A 235 8.73 -4.10 19.10
CA GLY A 235 9.90 -3.70 18.32
C GLY A 235 10.21 -4.60 17.12
N TYR A 236 9.28 -5.47 16.74
CA TYR A 236 9.31 -6.27 15.53
C TYR A 236 7.90 -6.38 14.96
N ASP A 237 7.83 -6.56 13.65
CA ASP A 237 6.55 -6.49 12.95
C ASP A 237 5.72 -7.75 13.18
N SER A 238 4.41 -7.57 13.08
CA SER A 238 3.37 -8.60 13.01
C SER A 238 2.46 -8.27 11.83
N VAL A 239 1.46 -9.11 11.54
CA VAL A 239 0.69 -8.99 10.30
C VAL A 239 -0.79 -8.74 10.58
N VAL A 240 -1.38 -7.79 9.86
CA VAL A 240 -2.82 -7.65 9.68
C VAL A 240 -3.23 -8.28 8.36
N VAL A 241 -4.28 -9.09 8.37
CA VAL A 241 -4.84 -9.74 7.19
C VAL A 241 -6.25 -9.21 6.96
N LEU A 242 -6.48 -8.68 5.76
CA LEU A 242 -7.79 -8.19 5.32
C LEU A 242 -8.40 -9.17 4.31
N PRO A 243 -9.62 -9.66 4.56
CA PRO A 243 -10.26 -10.67 3.70
C PRO A 243 -10.64 -10.08 2.34
N GLU A 244 -10.83 -10.91 1.32
CA GLU A 244 -11.62 -10.53 0.14
C GLU A 244 -13.08 -10.34 0.57
N LEU A 245 -13.79 -9.41 -0.08
CA LEU A 245 -15.12 -9.01 0.32
C LEU A 245 -16.15 -10.03 -0.20
N SER A 246 -16.42 -11.08 0.57
CA SER A 246 -17.50 -12.02 0.28
C SER A 246 -18.68 -11.87 1.27
N PRO A 247 -19.92 -12.19 0.88
CA PRO A 247 -21.08 -12.05 1.77
C PRO A 247 -20.93 -12.88 3.05
N GLY A 248 -20.58 -12.22 4.15
CA GLY A 248 -20.40 -12.84 5.47
C GLY A 248 -18.98 -12.75 6.02
N GLU A 249 -17.98 -12.45 5.18
CA GLU A 249 -16.60 -12.23 5.60
C GLU A 249 -16.42 -10.76 6.01
N ARG A 250 -16.42 -10.54 7.32
CA ARG A 250 -16.24 -9.21 7.96
C ARG A 250 -15.22 -9.26 9.09
N SER A 251 -14.23 -10.14 8.95
CA SER A 251 -13.28 -10.42 10.01
C SER A 251 -11.89 -10.05 9.55
N VAL A 252 -11.33 -9.00 10.15
CA VAL A 252 -9.89 -8.72 10.07
C VAL A 252 -9.18 -9.71 10.97
N ALA A 253 -8.01 -10.20 10.56
CA ALA A 253 -7.17 -10.99 11.44
C ALA A 253 -5.87 -10.27 11.79
N SER A 254 -5.40 -10.48 13.02
CA SER A 254 -4.02 -10.22 13.39
C SER A 254 -3.27 -11.54 13.50
N VAL A 255 -2.05 -11.58 12.99
CA VAL A 255 -1.12 -12.71 13.12
C VAL A 255 0.12 -12.17 13.82
N LEU A 256 0.23 -12.47 15.11
CA LEU A 256 1.38 -12.04 15.90
C LEU A 256 2.61 -12.89 15.58
N ASN A 257 3.76 -12.24 15.57
CA ASN A 257 5.06 -12.83 15.39
C ASN A 257 5.79 -12.97 16.74
N ASP A 258 6.69 -13.95 16.86
CA ASP A 258 7.47 -14.22 18.07
C ASP A 258 8.83 -13.49 18.14
N GLY A 259 9.09 -12.58 17.20
CA GLY A 259 10.37 -11.89 17.06
C GLY A 259 11.44 -12.69 16.32
N HIS A 260 11.07 -13.81 15.70
CA HIS A 260 11.94 -14.62 14.85
C HIS A 260 11.28 -15.01 13.51
N GLY A 261 10.15 -14.38 13.18
CA GLY A 261 9.35 -14.68 12.00
C GLY A 261 8.40 -15.86 12.17
N ASN A 262 8.22 -16.41 13.38
CA ASN A 262 7.23 -17.48 13.58
C ASN A 262 5.88 -16.88 13.94
N PHE A 263 4.87 -17.29 13.17
CA PHE A 263 3.51 -16.80 13.36
C PHE A 263 2.77 -17.60 14.43
N SER A 264 2.09 -16.87 15.32
CA SER A 264 1.09 -17.39 16.24
C SER A 264 -0.24 -17.66 15.50
N PRO A 265 -1.14 -18.46 16.09
CA PRO A 265 -2.49 -18.62 15.55
C PRO A 265 -3.19 -17.26 15.36
N PRO A 266 -3.95 -17.03 14.27
CA PRO A 266 -4.55 -15.74 14.00
C PRO A 266 -5.67 -15.43 15.02
N MET A 267 -5.78 -14.16 15.40
CA MET A 267 -6.92 -13.64 16.15
C MET A 267 -7.86 -12.92 15.19
N TYR A 268 -9.17 -13.02 15.40
CA TYR A 268 -10.18 -12.52 14.45
C TYR A 268 -11.08 -11.47 15.09
N PHE A 269 -11.29 -10.37 14.37
CA PHE A 269 -12.01 -9.19 14.86
C PHE A 269 -13.14 -8.81 13.92
N ALA A 270 -14.36 -8.76 14.45
CA ALA A 270 -15.56 -8.53 13.67
C ALA A 270 -15.74 -7.05 13.27
N GLY A 271 -16.34 -6.88 12.09
CA GLY A 271 -16.83 -5.61 11.58
C GLY A 271 -15.77 -4.74 10.90
N GLY A 272 -14.61 -5.29 10.59
CA GLY A 272 -13.83 -4.79 9.47
C GLY A 272 -14.39 -5.33 8.15
N PHE A 273 -14.00 -4.68 7.06
CA PHE A 273 -14.38 -5.04 5.70
C PHE A 273 -13.18 -5.63 4.96
N GLY A 274 -13.50 -6.22 3.82
CA GLY A 274 -12.53 -6.79 2.89
C GLY A 274 -12.41 -6.06 1.55
N ASN A 275 -11.31 -6.32 0.85
CA ASN A 275 -10.96 -6.01 -0.55
C ASN A 275 -10.73 -4.53 -0.94
N PRO A 276 -9.59 -4.24 -1.59
CA PRO A 276 -8.18 -4.48 -1.21
C PRO A 276 -7.61 -3.26 -0.45
N ASN A 277 -8.51 -2.48 0.14
CA ASN A 277 -8.26 -1.11 0.49
C ASN A 277 -8.29 -1.00 2.00
N GLY A 278 -7.16 -1.31 2.61
CA GLY A 278 -6.93 -1.04 4.01
C GLY A 278 -5.45 -0.85 4.25
N ASP A 279 -5.16 -0.11 5.30
CA ASP A 279 -3.81 0.25 5.66
C ASP A 279 -3.75 0.42 7.17
N ILE A 280 -2.53 0.43 7.72
CA ILE A 280 -2.32 0.52 9.15
C ILE A 280 -1.58 1.81 9.51
N ALA A 281 -2.03 2.45 10.58
CA ALA A 281 -1.42 3.67 11.09
C ALA A 281 -1.86 3.89 12.54
N ASP A 282 -1.09 4.62 13.32
CA ASP A 282 -1.55 5.08 14.64
C ASP A 282 -2.47 6.30 14.46
N PHE A 283 -3.80 6.07 14.39
CA PHE A 283 -4.77 7.15 14.21
C PHE A 283 -5.09 7.87 15.52
N ASN A 284 -4.71 7.31 16.67
CA ASN A 284 -5.12 7.81 17.97
C ASN A 284 -3.97 8.34 18.85
N GLY A 285 -2.72 8.16 18.40
CA GLY A 285 -1.51 8.67 19.02
C GLY A 285 -1.02 7.85 20.22
N ASP A 286 -1.44 6.59 20.38
CA ASP A 286 -1.04 5.74 21.51
C ASP A 286 0.23 4.90 21.24
N GLY A 287 0.79 5.01 20.04
CA GLY A 287 1.97 4.28 19.61
C GLY A 287 1.70 2.83 19.19
N ILE A 288 0.43 2.41 19.13
CA ILE A 288 0.01 1.12 18.60
C ILE A 288 -0.69 1.33 17.26
N LEU A 289 -0.38 0.50 16.27
CA LEU A 289 -1.00 0.62 14.95
C LEU A 289 -2.47 0.21 14.99
N ASP A 290 -3.32 1.04 14.40
CA ASP A 290 -4.72 0.80 14.14
C ASP A 290 -4.93 0.33 12.69
N VAL A 291 -6.10 -0.22 12.37
CA VAL A 291 -6.44 -0.69 11.01
C VAL A 291 -7.51 0.19 10.40
N LEU A 292 -7.20 0.85 9.28
CA LEU A 292 -8.22 1.40 8.38
C LEU A 292 -8.73 0.30 7.46
N SER A 293 -10.04 0.10 7.46
CA SER A 293 -10.71 -0.86 6.58
C SER A 293 -11.79 -0.17 5.76
N VAL A 294 -11.77 -0.39 4.44
CA VAL A 294 -12.70 0.21 3.49
C VAL A 294 -13.56 -0.85 2.83
N ASN A 295 -14.86 -0.64 2.82
CA ASN A 295 -15.80 -1.41 2.02
C ASN A 295 -15.99 -0.72 0.68
N VAL A 296 -15.38 -1.23 -0.39
CA VAL A 296 -15.51 -0.62 -1.72
C VAL A 296 -16.94 -0.68 -2.29
N ALA A 297 -17.74 -1.67 -1.88
CA ALA A 297 -19.08 -1.87 -2.39
C ALA A 297 -20.11 -0.92 -1.76
N SER A 298 -20.04 -0.69 -0.44
CA SER A 298 -20.91 0.26 0.26
C SER A 298 -20.29 1.65 0.42
N GLY A 299 -18.98 1.76 0.22
CA GLY A 299 -18.17 2.95 0.46
C GLY A 299 -17.94 3.28 1.94
N GLU A 300 -18.24 2.36 2.86
CA GLU A 300 -18.08 2.53 4.30
C GLU A 300 -16.61 2.40 4.72
N LEU A 301 -16.16 3.32 5.59
CA LEU A 301 -14.84 3.31 6.20
C LEU A 301 -14.97 3.07 7.71
N VAL A 302 -14.12 2.20 8.24
CA VAL A 302 -14.02 1.85 9.66
C VAL A 302 -12.56 1.91 10.08
N VAL A 303 -12.30 2.46 11.28
CA VAL A 303 -11.01 2.27 11.96
C VAL A 303 -11.21 1.28 13.10
N LEU A 304 -10.42 0.21 13.10
CA LEU A 304 -10.30 -0.70 14.22
C LEU A 304 -9.08 -0.30 15.05
N THR A 305 -9.29 0.15 16.29
CA THR A 305 -8.19 0.58 17.16
C THR A 305 -7.44 -0.60 17.73
N GLY A 306 -6.13 -0.58 17.63
CA GLY A 306 -5.23 -1.58 18.16
C GLY A 306 -5.08 -1.50 19.68
N ALA A 307 -4.57 -2.59 20.25
CA ALA A 307 -4.14 -2.67 21.63
C ALA A 307 -2.83 -3.45 21.70
N ALA A 308 -2.03 -3.19 22.74
CA ALA A 308 -0.70 -3.80 22.91
C ALA A 308 -0.69 -5.33 23.08
N ASP A 309 -1.85 -5.99 23.09
CA ASP A 309 -1.96 -7.45 23.02
C ASP A 309 -2.21 -7.96 21.59
N GLY A 310 -2.18 -7.09 20.58
CA GLY A 310 -2.49 -7.38 19.18
C GLY A 310 -3.98 -7.44 18.87
N THR A 311 -4.85 -7.09 19.82
CA THR A 311 -6.29 -7.09 19.58
C THR A 311 -6.80 -5.79 18.95
N PHE A 312 -7.90 -5.89 18.20
CA PHE A 312 -8.52 -4.76 17.54
C PHE A 312 -9.97 -4.55 18.02
N VAL A 313 -10.32 -3.30 18.29
CA VAL A 313 -11.69 -2.87 18.65
C VAL A 313 -12.27 -2.03 17.53
N ASN A 314 -13.43 -2.45 17.02
CA ASN A 314 -14.14 -1.72 15.98
C ASN A 314 -14.85 -0.47 16.54
N ASN A 315 -14.50 0.71 16.04
CA ASN A 315 -15.10 1.99 16.46
C ASN A 315 -16.36 2.39 15.66
N GLY A 316 -16.84 1.49 14.80
CA GLY A 316 -17.98 1.70 13.92
C GLY A 316 -17.61 2.43 12.63
N VAL A 317 -18.60 2.50 11.73
CA VAL A 317 -18.47 3.25 10.48
C VAL A 317 -18.44 4.73 10.82
N PHE A 318 -17.32 5.39 10.58
CA PHE A 318 -17.18 6.83 10.83
C PHE A 318 -17.49 7.65 9.56
N LYS A 319 -17.39 7.04 8.38
CA LYS A 319 -17.70 7.70 7.11
C LYS A 319 -18.18 6.71 6.05
N SER A 320 -19.00 7.20 5.12
CA SER A 320 -19.27 6.52 3.87
C SER A 320 -19.17 7.48 2.68
N PHE A 321 -18.78 6.94 1.54
CA PHE A 321 -18.65 7.64 0.27
C PHE A 321 -19.26 6.82 -0.87
N PHE A 322 -19.24 7.34 -2.08
CA PHE A 322 -19.69 6.64 -3.27
C PHE A 322 -18.50 6.37 -4.19
N GLY A 323 -18.33 5.11 -4.60
CA GLY A 323 -17.26 4.71 -5.54
C GLY A 323 -15.84 4.87 -4.99
N VAL A 324 -15.62 4.58 -3.70
CA VAL A 324 -14.30 4.67 -3.06
C VAL A 324 -13.28 3.74 -3.70
N GLN A 325 -12.04 4.19 -3.74
CA GLN A 325 -10.86 3.42 -4.10
C GLN A 325 -9.91 3.32 -2.88
N THR A 326 -8.69 2.84 -3.10
CA THR A 326 -7.66 2.71 -2.07
C THR A 326 -7.39 4.06 -1.43
N PRO A 327 -7.55 4.19 -0.10
CA PRO A 327 -7.17 5.41 0.59
C PRO A 327 -5.64 5.56 0.59
N ALA A 328 -5.15 6.79 0.67
CA ALA A 328 -3.76 7.07 1.00
C ALA A 328 -3.68 7.76 2.36
N LEU A 329 -2.77 7.28 3.19
CA LEU A 329 -2.51 7.76 4.54
C LEU A 329 -1.28 8.65 4.56
N ALA A 330 -1.40 9.84 5.14
CA ALA A 330 -0.29 10.76 5.38
C ALA A 330 -0.73 11.90 6.30
N ASP A 331 0.21 12.69 6.80
CA ASP A 331 -0.08 13.99 7.41
C ASP A 331 -0.22 15.05 6.29
N PHE A 332 -1.46 15.37 5.89
CA PHE A 332 -1.71 16.29 4.76
C PHE A 332 -1.70 17.76 5.19
N ASN A 333 -1.71 18.06 6.49
CA ASN A 333 -1.79 19.41 7.04
C ASN A 333 -0.58 19.82 7.90
N GLY A 334 0.38 18.92 8.10
CA GLY A 334 1.61 19.13 8.87
C GLY A 334 1.42 19.16 10.38
N ASP A 335 0.33 18.60 10.93
CA ASP A 335 0.04 18.61 12.37
C ASP A 335 0.63 17.42 13.15
N GLY A 336 1.29 16.50 12.46
CA GLY A 336 1.92 15.31 13.00
C GLY A 336 0.96 14.13 13.22
N ARG A 337 -0.30 14.22 12.80
CA ARG A 337 -1.27 13.13 12.86
C ARG A 337 -1.55 12.58 11.48
N ILE A 338 -1.79 11.26 11.42
CA ILE A 338 -2.12 10.62 10.14
C ILE A 338 -3.57 10.92 9.76
N ASP A 339 -3.73 11.56 8.61
CA ASP A 339 -4.98 11.85 7.93
C ASP A 339 -5.30 10.76 6.88
N ILE A 340 -6.52 10.84 6.33
CA ILE A 340 -6.98 9.90 5.29
C ILE A 340 -7.40 10.70 4.05
N SER A 341 -6.81 10.38 2.90
CA SER A 341 -7.32 10.78 1.59
C SER A 341 -7.96 9.60 0.88
N VAL A 342 -9.11 9.82 0.23
CA VAL A 342 -9.88 8.76 -0.44
C VAL A 342 -10.23 9.21 -1.85
N PRO A 343 -9.71 8.56 -2.90
CA PRO A 343 -10.19 8.75 -4.26
C PRO A 343 -11.62 8.20 -4.38
N LEU A 344 -12.52 9.02 -4.91
CA LEU A 344 -13.97 8.74 -4.93
C LEU A 344 -14.67 9.43 -6.11
N ILE A 345 -15.93 9.07 -6.32
CA ILE A 345 -16.81 9.79 -7.23
C ILE A 345 -17.36 11.03 -6.50
N CYS A 346 -17.22 12.22 -7.11
CA CYS A 346 -17.66 13.46 -6.47
C CYS A 346 -19.14 13.40 -6.02
N PRO A 347 -19.49 13.97 -4.86
CA PRO A 347 -20.89 14.10 -4.45
C PRO A 347 -21.71 14.84 -5.50
N ASN A 348 -22.92 14.35 -5.79
CA ASN A 348 -23.85 14.91 -6.78
C ASN A 348 -23.40 14.79 -8.25
N ALA A 349 -22.29 14.12 -8.56
CA ALA A 349 -21.98 13.73 -9.92
C ALA A 349 -22.97 12.65 -10.39
N SER A 350 -23.52 12.79 -11.60
CA SER A 350 -24.16 11.66 -12.27
C SER A 350 -23.09 10.58 -12.49
N ALA A 351 -23.39 9.31 -12.15
CA ALA A 351 -22.46 8.18 -12.19
C ALA A 351 -21.80 7.85 -13.55
N PHE A 352 -22.01 8.70 -14.57
CA PHE A 352 -21.41 8.60 -15.89
C PHE A 352 -20.28 9.63 -16.04
N ILE A 353 -19.04 9.10 -15.97
CA ILE A 353 -17.78 9.59 -16.56
C ILE A 353 -17.47 11.09 -16.35
N GLY A 354 -16.50 11.38 -15.47
CA GLY A 354 -15.69 12.60 -15.58
C GLY A 354 -15.58 13.48 -14.34
N GLN A 355 -16.25 13.16 -13.23
CA GLN A 355 -16.17 13.94 -11.98
C GLN A 355 -15.73 13.06 -10.81
N THR A 356 -14.42 12.89 -10.68
CA THR A 356 -13.78 12.23 -9.55
C THR A 356 -13.14 13.26 -8.62
N CYS A 357 -13.12 12.92 -7.33
CA CYS A 357 -12.69 13.79 -6.25
C CYS A 357 -11.75 13.04 -5.30
N LEU A 358 -10.93 13.77 -4.56
CA LEU A 358 -10.33 13.30 -3.32
C LEU A 358 -11.19 13.78 -2.16
N GLY A 359 -11.63 12.85 -1.32
CA GLY A 359 -12.18 13.15 -0.01
C GLY A 359 -11.07 13.13 1.03
N VAL A 360 -10.85 14.24 1.74
CA VAL A 360 -9.85 14.36 2.79
C VAL A 360 -10.52 14.39 4.16
N LEU A 361 -10.06 13.54 5.06
CA LEU A 361 -10.49 13.42 6.44
C LEU A 361 -9.29 13.74 7.33
N LEU A 362 -9.24 14.99 7.82
CA LEU A 362 -8.18 15.43 8.72
C LEU A 362 -8.42 14.84 10.12
N ASN A 363 -7.38 14.25 10.69
CA ASN A 363 -7.40 13.66 12.01
C ASN A 363 -7.40 14.76 13.07
N THR A 364 -8.37 14.68 13.98
CA THR A 364 -8.61 15.67 15.04
C THR A 364 -8.59 15.03 16.42
N THR A 365 -8.13 13.78 16.50
CA THR A 365 -7.97 13.07 17.77
C THR A 365 -7.08 13.92 18.68
N PRO A 366 -7.41 14.08 19.98
CA PRO A 366 -6.65 14.95 20.89
C PRO A 366 -5.20 14.57 21.13
#